data_AF-H2J5V3-F1
#
_entry.id   AF-H2J5V3-F1
#
_cell.length_a   1.000
_cell.length_b   1.000
_cell.length_c   1.000
_cell.angle_alpha   90.00
_cell.angle_beta   90.00
_cell.angle_gamma   90.00
#
_symmetry.space_group_name_H-M   'P 1'
#
loop_
_entity.id
_entity.type
_entity.pdbx_description
1 polymer ?
#
loop_
_entity_poly.entity_id
_entity_poly.type
_entity_poly.pdbx_seq_one_letter_code
_entity_poly.pdbx_strand_id
1 'polypeptide(L)'
;MALKMYKTRIGEIEVDDSEVIVFDKGIPGFENLKKFVILTAEDTYPIMWLLSLEDELVAFPIIDPKLIKVDYVAKIPENVVKTLGIDSPEDAALFAIMTIPQENPENATVNLKAPLVISKKTNKGLQYILDDENLSVKHSVNDEILLSQKMLERQIKEVSKFTEKKKKYNTRFGELEIADEDVITFEFGIPGFENLKKFYIHFSKDTFPIQWLLSLEDEAISFPVIDPVLVRVDYTFDLPKDMVEYLEISKPEDAQIFAIMTIPQGDPDNITVNLKAPLIISKINKKGVQLILDNDEYHLKHNVKEEIERSDKILKNQAPDNERGA
;
A
#
# COMPACT_ATOMS: atom_id res chain seq x y z
N MET A 1 12.71 -1.00 42.40
CA MET A 1 12.99 -2.12 41.47
C MET A 1 14.50 -2.20 41.31
N ALA A 2 15.05 -3.39 41.03
CA ALA A 2 16.49 -3.57 40.86
C ALA A 2 16.80 -3.52 39.37
N LEU A 3 17.60 -2.53 38.97
CA LEU A 3 18.14 -2.44 37.63
C LEU A 3 19.46 -3.21 37.59
N LYS A 4 19.69 -3.95 36.51
CA LYS A 4 20.92 -4.71 36.31
C LYS A 4 21.45 -4.51 34.89
N MET A 5 22.78 -4.34 34.81
CA MET A 5 23.50 -4.22 33.54
C MET A 5 23.75 -5.59 32.91
N TYR A 6 23.50 -5.67 31.61
CA TYR A 6 23.74 -6.85 30.78
C TYR A 6 24.54 -6.49 29.53
N LYS A 7 25.50 -7.34 29.16
CA LYS A 7 26.16 -7.30 27.86
C LYS A 7 25.35 -8.13 26.88
N THR A 8 25.03 -7.54 25.73
CA THR A 8 24.22 -8.18 24.69
C THR A 8 24.80 -7.91 23.31
N ARG A 9 24.26 -8.58 22.30
CA ARG A 9 24.71 -8.48 20.90
C ARG A 9 24.65 -7.06 20.35
N ILE A 10 23.81 -6.22 20.93
CA ILE A 10 23.57 -4.84 20.51
C ILE A 10 24.18 -3.81 21.46
N GLY A 11 25.00 -4.24 22.42
CA GLY A 11 25.67 -3.39 23.39
C GLY A 11 25.27 -3.68 24.83
N GLU A 12 25.72 -2.80 25.73
CA GLU A 12 25.36 -2.85 27.14
C GLU A 12 23.99 -2.21 27.35
N ILE A 13 23.09 -2.94 28.02
CA ILE A 13 21.75 -2.47 28.34
C ILE A 13 21.49 -2.58 29.83
N GLU A 14 20.68 -1.66 30.35
CA GLU A 14 20.16 -1.71 31.71
C GLU A 14 18.74 -2.29 31.65
N VAL A 15 18.48 -3.34 32.40
CA VAL A 15 17.18 -4.04 32.39
C VAL A 15 16.61 -4.07 33.80
N ASP A 16 15.33 -3.74 33.92
CA ASP A 16 14.58 -3.92 35.17
C ASP A 16 14.18 -5.39 35.32
N ASP A 17 14.31 -5.95 36.52
CA ASP A 17 13.88 -7.34 36.80
C ASP A 17 12.41 -7.61 36.39
N SER A 18 11.55 -6.58 36.35
CA SER A 18 10.16 -6.66 35.91
C SER A 18 9.97 -6.73 34.38
N GLU A 19 11.02 -6.50 33.59
CA GLU A 19 11.00 -6.63 32.12
C GLU A 19 11.58 -7.99 31.67
N VAL A 20 12.17 -8.75 32.59
CA VAL A 20 12.79 -10.04 32.28
C VAL A 20 11.73 -11.08 31.98
N ILE A 21 11.79 -11.62 30.76
CA ILE A 21 10.93 -12.69 30.28
C ILE A 21 11.61 -14.03 30.55
N VAL A 22 10.90 -14.92 31.24
CA VAL A 22 11.40 -16.25 31.62
C VAL A 22 10.79 -17.33 30.74
N PHE A 23 11.62 -17.99 29.95
CA PHE A 23 11.28 -19.19 29.19
C PHE A 23 11.70 -20.42 29.97
N ASP A 24 10.81 -21.02 30.78
CA ASP A 24 11.13 -22.15 31.66
C ASP A 24 11.77 -23.35 30.90
N LYS A 25 11.35 -23.58 29.66
CA LYS A 25 11.91 -24.61 28.76
C LYS A 25 13.01 -24.10 27.83
N GLY A 26 13.32 -22.80 27.90
CA GLY A 26 14.15 -22.11 26.93
C GLY A 26 13.47 -22.02 25.55
N ILE A 27 14.27 -21.71 24.54
CA ILE A 27 13.85 -21.69 23.14
C ILE A 27 14.47 -22.93 22.47
N PRO A 28 13.74 -23.69 21.62
CA PRO A 28 14.30 -24.79 20.84
C PRO A 28 15.67 -24.46 20.21
N GLY A 29 16.69 -25.30 20.47
CA GLY A 29 18.08 -25.08 20.07
C GLY A 29 18.91 -24.22 21.04
N PHE A 30 18.27 -23.60 22.03
CA PHE A 30 18.85 -22.75 23.07
C PHE A 30 18.19 -23.06 24.44
N GLU A 31 17.95 -24.34 24.72
CA GLU A 31 17.17 -24.77 25.89
C GLU A 31 17.84 -24.42 27.22
N ASN A 32 19.14 -24.14 27.23
CA ASN A 32 19.90 -23.67 28.39
C ASN A 32 19.68 -22.19 28.72
N LEU A 33 19.22 -21.39 27.74
CA LEU A 33 18.94 -19.97 27.92
C LEU A 33 17.47 -19.79 28.32
N LYS A 34 17.25 -19.14 29.46
CA LYS A 34 15.96 -19.01 30.14
C LYS A 34 15.50 -17.57 30.29
N LYS A 35 16.42 -16.60 30.32
CA LYS A 35 16.11 -15.19 30.59
C LYS A 35 16.36 -14.34 29.37
N PHE A 36 15.31 -13.65 28.94
CA PHE A 36 15.34 -12.78 27.77
C PHE A 36 14.70 -11.43 28.08
N VAL A 37 14.99 -10.44 27.25
CA VAL A 37 14.29 -9.15 27.23
C VAL A 37 13.94 -8.79 25.79
N ILE A 38 12.85 -8.07 25.58
CA ILE A 38 12.51 -7.52 24.28
C ILE A 38 12.96 -6.07 24.23
N LEU A 39 13.77 -5.72 23.25
CA LEU A 39 14.15 -4.34 22.95
C LEU A 39 13.51 -3.88 21.64
N THR A 40 12.98 -2.66 21.67
CA THR A 40 12.54 -1.92 20.49
C THR A 40 13.53 -0.81 20.19
N ALA A 41 13.96 -0.69 18.94
CA ALA A 41 14.76 0.43 18.47
C ALA A 41 14.05 1.12 17.29
N GLU A 42 14.06 2.46 17.27
CA GLU A 42 13.28 3.25 16.29
C GLU A 42 13.70 2.98 14.83
N ASP A 43 14.98 2.68 14.61
CA ASP A 43 15.57 2.42 13.29
C ASP A 43 15.25 1.03 12.73
N THR A 44 14.83 0.10 13.59
CA THR A 44 14.49 -1.29 13.22
C THR A 44 13.01 -1.59 13.35
N TYR A 45 12.21 -0.73 14.01
CA TYR A 45 10.77 -0.89 14.12
C TYR A 45 10.11 -1.01 12.72
N PRO A 46 9.23 -2.00 12.48
CA PRO A 46 8.53 -2.86 13.46
C PRO A 46 9.26 -4.14 13.89
N ILE A 47 10.50 -4.37 13.47
CA ILE A 47 11.33 -5.49 13.93
C ILE A 47 11.88 -5.14 15.32
N MET A 48 11.71 -6.06 16.27
CA MET A 48 12.23 -5.96 17.64
C MET A 48 13.26 -7.05 17.89
N TRP A 49 13.97 -6.96 19.01
CA TRP A 49 15.01 -7.92 19.36
C TRP A 49 14.67 -8.65 20.65
N LEU A 50 14.58 -9.97 20.59
CA LEU A 50 14.58 -10.83 21.78
C LEU A 50 16.02 -11.16 22.15
N LEU A 51 16.54 -10.51 23.17
CA LEU A 51 17.93 -10.59 23.61
C LEU A 51 18.05 -11.59 24.75
N SER A 52 19.04 -12.48 24.69
CA SER A 52 19.40 -13.31 25.85
C SER A 52 20.11 -12.45 26.90
N LEU A 53 19.74 -12.65 28.16
CA LEU A 53 20.41 -12.06 29.32
C LEU A 53 21.48 -12.99 29.91
N GLU A 54 21.69 -14.15 29.30
CA GLU A 54 22.59 -15.22 29.76
C GLU A 54 23.69 -15.54 28.73
N ASP A 55 23.55 -15.08 27.48
CA ASP A 55 24.54 -15.22 26.42
C ASP A 55 24.53 -13.97 25.54
N GLU A 56 25.63 -13.23 25.53
CA GLU A 56 25.75 -11.95 24.82
C GLU A 56 25.68 -12.07 23.29
N LEU A 57 25.87 -13.26 22.71
CA LEU A 57 25.84 -13.46 21.27
C LEU A 57 24.45 -13.83 20.73
N VAL A 58 23.54 -14.20 21.63
CA VAL A 58 22.21 -14.71 21.28
C VAL A 58 21.17 -13.59 21.30
N ALA A 59 20.68 -13.28 20.11
CA ALA A 59 19.58 -12.35 19.88
C ALA A 59 18.75 -12.81 18.69
N PHE A 60 17.44 -12.69 18.78
CA PHE A 60 16.51 -13.05 17.71
C PHE A 60 15.78 -11.81 17.22
N PRO A 61 15.81 -11.50 15.91
CA PRO A 61 14.87 -10.53 15.37
C PRO A 61 13.46 -11.14 15.44
N ILE A 62 12.53 -10.39 16.01
CA ILE A 62 11.16 -10.80 16.24
C ILE A 62 10.20 -9.73 15.70
N ILE A 63 9.02 -10.16 15.28
CA ILE A 63 7.99 -9.25 14.75
C ILE A 63 6.60 -9.73 15.18
N ASP A 64 5.64 -8.82 15.28
CA ASP A 64 4.23 -9.21 15.37
C ASP A 64 3.86 -9.97 14.08
N PRO A 65 3.47 -11.26 14.17
CA PRO A 65 3.18 -12.06 12.99
C PRO A 65 2.03 -11.49 12.15
N LYS A 66 1.12 -10.67 12.72
CA LYS A 66 0.04 -10.03 11.97
C LYS A 66 0.52 -8.95 11.01
N LEU A 67 1.70 -8.39 11.22
CA LEU A 67 2.31 -7.45 10.29
C LEU A 67 2.81 -8.14 9.01
N ILE A 68 3.05 -9.45 9.08
CA ILE A 68 3.48 -10.26 7.92
C ILE A 68 2.31 -11.01 7.30
N LYS A 69 1.49 -11.65 8.13
CA LYS A 69 0.32 -12.42 7.73
C LYS A 69 -0.91 -11.87 8.44
N VAL A 70 -1.69 -11.05 7.72
CA VAL A 70 -2.78 -10.24 8.32
C VAL A 70 -3.87 -11.08 9.01
N ASP A 71 -4.12 -12.28 8.51
CA ASP A 71 -5.08 -13.25 9.02
C ASP A 71 -4.46 -14.26 10.00
N TYR A 72 -3.24 -13.99 10.50
CA TYR A 72 -2.56 -14.91 11.40
C TYR A 72 -3.32 -15.08 12.72
N VAL A 73 -3.64 -16.34 13.03
CA VAL A 73 -4.29 -16.77 14.27
C VAL A 73 -3.52 -17.94 14.86
N ALA A 74 -2.90 -17.72 16.02
CA ALA A 74 -2.25 -18.80 16.77
C ALA A 74 -3.27 -19.49 17.68
N LYS A 75 -3.61 -20.74 17.38
CA LYS A 75 -4.47 -21.59 18.22
C LYS A 75 -3.62 -22.27 19.30
N ILE A 76 -3.52 -21.63 20.47
CA ILE A 76 -2.75 -22.13 21.61
C ILE A 76 -3.66 -22.99 22.52
N PRO A 77 -3.29 -24.23 22.85
CA PRO A 77 -4.07 -25.07 23.76
C PRO A 77 -4.23 -24.46 25.15
N GLU A 78 -5.40 -24.67 25.76
CA GLU A 78 -5.75 -24.09 27.06
C GLU A 78 -4.76 -24.48 28.19
N ASN A 79 -4.18 -25.68 28.14
CA ASN A 79 -3.16 -26.08 29.12
C ASN A 79 -1.88 -25.24 29.03
N VAL A 80 -1.51 -24.79 27.83
CA VAL A 80 -0.35 -23.92 27.61
C VAL A 80 -0.66 -22.51 28.10
N VAL A 81 -1.83 -21.98 27.74
CA VAL A 81 -2.35 -20.68 28.21
C VAL A 81 -2.34 -20.63 29.75
N LYS A 82 -2.88 -21.65 30.41
CA LYS A 82 -2.87 -21.78 31.89
C LYS A 82 -1.46 -21.86 32.46
N THR A 83 -0.54 -22.58 31.81
CA THR A 83 0.86 -22.70 32.27
C THR A 83 1.58 -21.35 32.24
N LEU A 84 1.27 -20.51 31.26
CA LEU A 84 1.82 -19.16 31.15
C LEU A 84 1.09 -18.13 32.04
N GLY A 85 -0.06 -18.50 32.63
CA GLY A 85 -0.86 -17.59 33.45
C GLY A 85 -1.48 -16.46 32.62
N ILE A 86 -2.01 -16.80 31.45
CA ILE A 86 -2.74 -15.89 30.57
C ILE A 86 -4.24 -16.08 30.83
N ASP A 87 -4.93 -15.03 31.25
CA ASP A 87 -6.36 -15.10 31.58
C ASP A 87 -7.24 -14.74 30.36
N SER A 88 -6.78 -13.80 29.52
CA SER A 88 -7.42 -13.46 28.24
C SER A 88 -6.39 -13.22 27.11
N PRO A 89 -6.81 -13.20 25.84
CA PRO A 89 -5.91 -12.93 24.71
C PRO A 89 -5.14 -11.61 24.82
N GLU A 90 -5.72 -10.59 25.46
CA GLU A 90 -5.10 -9.27 25.64
C GLU A 90 -3.88 -9.32 26.58
N ASP A 91 -3.85 -10.30 27.50
CA ASP A 91 -2.74 -10.55 28.41
C ASP A 91 -1.57 -11.28 27.73
N ALA A 92 -1.73 -11.69 26.46
CA ALA A 92 -0.69 -12.31 25.68
C ALA A 92 0.00 -11.30 24.75
N ALA A 93 1.31 -11.44 24.60
CA ALA A 93 2.07 -10.92 23.48
C ALA A 93 2.52 -12.09 22.60
N LEU A 94 2.41 -11.90 21.28
CA LEU A 94 2.68 -12.91 20.29
C LEU A 94 3.72 -12.38 19.31
N PHE A 95 4.81 -13.11 19.14
CA PHE A 95 5.88 -12.74 18.23
C PHE A 95 6.33 -13.92 17.39
N ALA A 96 6.72 -13.68 16.14
CA ALA A 96 7.39 -14.67 15.31
C ALA A 96 8.87 -14.33 15.16
N ILE A 97 9.72 -15.35 15.22
CA ILE A 97 11.16 -15.20 15.00
C ILE A 97 11.43 -15.09 13.51
N MET A 98 12.27 -14.12 13.13
CA MET A 98 12.72 -13.89 11.76
C MET A 98 14.14 -14.46 11.55
N THR A 99 14.46 -14.76 10.30
CA THR A 99 15.82 -15.03 9.82
C THR A 99 16.09 -14.04 8.69
N ILE A 100 17.06 -13.15 8.90
CA ILE A 100 17.42 -12.07 7.96
C ILE A 100 18.83 -12.38 7.43
N PRO A 101 19.00 -12.83 6.17
CA PRO A 101 20.30 -13.05 5.58
C PRO A 101 21.10 -11.74 5.47
N GLN A 102 22.39 -11.74 5.82
CA GLN A 102 23.22 -10.53 5.79
C GLN A 102 23.43 -9.97 4.38
N GLU A 103 23.66 -10.85 3.40
CA GLU A 103 23.96 -10.44 2.02
C GLU A 103 22.69 -10.04 1.26
N ASN A 104 21.57 -10.69 1.58
CA ASN A 104 20.30 -10.55 0.87
C ASN A 104 19.12 -10.42 1.86
N PRO A 105 18.97 -9.29 2.57
CA PRO A 105 17.92 -9.09 3.57
C PRO A 105 16.50 -9.23 3.01
N GLU A 106 16.30 -9.01 1.71
CA GLU A 106 15.04 -9.21 0.99
C GLU A 106 14.58 -10.67 0.97
N ASN A 107 15.48 -11.61 1.19
CA ASN A 107 15.17 -13.04 1.34
C ASN A 107 14.88 -13.42 2.80
N ALA A 108 14.51 -12.44 3.64
CA ALA A 108 14.13 -12.69 5.01
C ALA A 108 12.97 -13.68 5.09
N THR A 109 13.05 -14.57 6.08
CA THR A 109 11.99 -15.53 6.38
C THR A 109 11.50 -15.35 7.80
N VAL A 110 10.27 -15.78 8.08
CA VAL A 110 9.66 -15.75 9.40
C VAL A 110 9.09 -17.11 9.76
N ASN A 111 9.24 -17.50 11.04
CA ASN A 111 8.71 -18.75 11.56
C ASN A 111 7.30 -18.53 12.13
N LEU A 112 6.29 -18.72 11.28
CA LEU A 112 4.89 -18.60 11.68
C LEU A 112 4.35 -19.88 12.35
N LYS A 113 5.00 -21.03 12.16
CA LYS A 113 4.59 -22.31 12.78
C LYS A 113 4.92 -22.37 14.27
N ALA A 114 5.95 -21.66 14.73
CA ALA A 114 6.39 -21.71 16.13
C ALA A 114 6.52 -20.31 16.74
N PRO A 115 5.40 -19.60 16.99
CA PRO A 115 5.44 -18.29 17.63
C PRO A 115 5.92 -18.35 19.09
N LEU A 116 6.46 -17.22 19.53
CA LEU A 116 6.69 -16.90 20.93
C LEU A 116 5.38 -16.40 21.55
N VAL A 117 4.92 -17.07 22.59
CA VAL A 117 3.74 -16.70 23.38
C VAL A 117 4.22 -16.23 24.73
N ILE A 118 3.95 -14.98 25.08
CA ILE A 118 4.48 -14.34 26.29
C ILE A 118 3.32 -13.78 27.10
N SER A 119 3.23 -14.14 28.38
CA SER A 119 2.28 -13.54 29.30
C SER A 119 2.79 -12.18 29.77
N LYS A 120 2.02 -11.11 29.53
CA LYS A 120 2.30 -9.76 30.04
C LYS A 120 2.16 -9.67 31.55
N LYS A 121 1.44 -10.62 32.17
CA LYS A 121 1.17 -10.64 33.61
C LYS A 121 2.27 -11.35 34.39
N THR A 122 2.78 -12.46 33.87
CA THR A 122 3.76 -13.31 34.56
C THR A 122 5.18 -13.17 34.00
N ASN A 123 5.34 -12.47 32.87
CA ASN A 123 6.55 -12.44 32.06
C ASN A 123 7.09 -13.84 31.75
N LYS A 124 6.22 -14.84 31.65
CA LYS A 124 6.60 -16.17 31.20
C LYS A 124 6.41 -16.29 29.70
N GLY A 125 7.42 -16.83 29.03
CA GLY A 125 7.43 -17.08 27.59
C GLY A 125 7.48 -18.57 27.26
N LEU A 126 6.93 -18.92 26.09
CA LEU A 126 7.13 -20.23 25.46
C LEU A 126 7.17 -20.07 23.94
N GLN A 127 8.14 -20.70 23.26
CA GLN A 127 8.01 -20.92 21.82
C GLN A 127 7.14 -22.15 21.60
N TYR A 128 5.92 -21.95 21.10
CA TYR A 128 4.94 -23.02 20.94
C TYR A 128 4.80 -23.43 19.48
N ILE A 129 4.98 -24.71 19.16
CA ILE A 129 4.79 -25.22 17.80
C ILE A 129 3.30 -25.48 17.57
N LEU A 130 2.71 -24.73 16.63
CA LEU A 130 1.33 -24.85 16.22
C LEU A 130 1.09 -26.11 15.41
N ASP A 131 -0.04 -26.75 15.68
CA ASP A 131 -0.59 -27.85 14.90
C ASP A 131 -1.45 -27.28 13.76
N ASP A 132 -0.77 -26.64 12.80
CA ASP A 132 -1.36 -26.12 11.57
C ASP A 132 -0.49 -26.53 10.38
N GLU A 133 -1.06 -27.30 9.46
CA GLU A 133 -0.37 -27.78 8.26
C GLU A 133 -0.11 -26.66 7.25
N ASN A 134 -0.87 -25.56 7.31
CA ASN A 134 -0.68 -24.41 6.43
C ASN A 134 0.46 -23.50 6.89
N LEU A 135 0.96 -23.71 8.11
CA LEU A 135 2.09 -22.97 8.67
C LEU A 135 3.39 -23.77 8.58
N SER A 136 4.44 -23.07 8.16
CA SER A 136 5.80 -23.53 8.00
C SER A 136 6.73 -22.80 8.96
N VAL A 137 7.88 -23.41 9.24
CA VAL A 137 8.97 -22.78 9.99
C VAL A 137 9.74 -21.74 9.18
N LYS A 138 9.52 -21.69 7.86
CA LYS A 138 10.11 -20.72 6.94
C LYS A 138 9.05 -20.23 5.95
N HIS A 139 8.46 -19.08 6.25
CA HIS A 139 7.69 -18.30 5.28
C HIS A 139 8.56 -17.17 4.74
N SER A 140 8.54 -16.93 3.43
CA SER A 140 9.11 -15.73 2.83
C SER A 140 8.33 -14.51 3.31
N VAL A 141 9.03 -13.53 3.89
CA VAL A 141 8.41 -12.31 4.41
C VAL A 141 7.72 -11.53 3.28
N ASN A 142 8.40 -11.36 2.15
CA ASN A 142 7.87 -10.65 1.00
C ASN A 142 6.66 -11.35 0.38
N ASP A 143 6.70 -12.68 0.26
CA ASP A 143 5.58 -13.42 -0.33
C ASP A 143 4.35 -13.36 0.57
N GLU A 144 4.51 -13.48 1.89
CA GLU A 144 3.38 -13.40 2.82
C GLU A 144 2.78 -11.99 2.91
N ILE A 145 3.62 -10.94 2.87
CA ILE A 145 3.14 -9.56 2.80
C ILE A 145 2.32 -9.37 1.52
N LEU A 146 2.83 -9.84 0.37
CA LEU A 146 2.13 -9.74 -0.90
C LEU A 146 0.81 -10.53 -0.90
N LEU A 147 0.79 -11.71 -0.29
CA LEU A 147 -0.44 -12.52 -0.12
C LEU A 147 -1.45 -11.80 0.79
N SER A 148 -0.99 -11.22 1.90
CA SER A 148 -1.83 -10.44 2.82
C SER A 148 -2.40 -9.19 2.17
N GLN A 149 -1.60 -8.45 1.40
CA GLN A 149 -2.07 -7.30 0.61
C GLN A 149 -3.16 -7.72 -0.38
N LYS A 150 -2.95 -8.79 -1.15
CA LYS A 150 -3.96 -9.34 -2.07
C LYS A 150 -5.22 -9.79 -1.33
N MET A 151 -5.09 -10.36 -0.13
CA MET A 151 -6.23 -10.76 0.69
C MET A 151 -7.03 -9.56 1.17
N LEU A 152 -6.36 -8.53 1.70
CA LEU A 152 -7.01 -7.28 2.10
C LEU A 152 -7.68 -6.58 0.92
N GLU A 153 -7.02 -6.49 -0.23
CA GLU A 153 -7.62 -5.96 -1.46
C GLU A 153 -8.87 -6.75 -1.87
N ARG A 154 -8.85 -8.08 -1.76
CA ARG A 154 -10.02 -8.92 -2.02
C ARG A 154 -11.12 -8.66 -1.00
N GLN A 155 -10.81 -8.54 0.28
CA GLN A 155 -11.78 -8.23 1.33
C GLN A 155 -12.38 -6.84 1.17
N ILE A 156 -11.58 -5.83 0.83
CA ILE A 156 -12.05 -4.49 0.49
C ILE A 156 -12.99 -4.57 -0.71
N LYS A 157 -12.61 -5.32 -1.76
CA LYS A 157 -13.45 -5.62 -2.93
C LYS A 157 -14.70 -6.43 -2.58
N GLU A 158 -14.67 -7.29 -1.56
CA GLU A 158 -15.80 -8.13 -1.14
C GLU A 158 -16.78 -7.37 -0.24
N VAL A 159 -16.27 -6.47 0.60
CA VAL A 159 -17.06 -5.52 1.38
C VAL A 159 -17.73 -4.48 0.48
N SER A 160 -17.06 -4.06 -0.61
CA SER A 160 -17.69 -3.22 -1.67
C SER A 160 -18.67 -4.01 -2.54
N LYS A 161 -18.41 -5.31 -2.81
CA LYS A 161 -19.30 -6.21 -3.56
C LYS A 161 -20.67 -6.46 -2.93
N PHE A 162 -20.93 -6.11 -1.67
CA PHE A 162 -22.25 -6.41 -1.06
C PHE A 162 -23.42 -5.64 -1.71
N THR A 163 -23.19 -4.78 -2.71
CA THR A 163 -24.21 -4.30 -3.65
C THR A 163 -23.67 -3.88 -5.04
N GLU A 164 -22.90 -4.70 -5.76
CA GLU A 164 -22.51 -4.31 -7.15
C GLU A 164 -23.32 -5.05 -8.22
N LYS A 165 -24.37 -4.38 -8.74
CA LYS A 165 -24.93 -4.74 -10.05
C LYS A 165 -23.87 -4.42 -11.11
N LYS A 166 -23.23 -5.46 -11.65
CA LYS A 166 -22.36 -5.32 -12.83
C LYS A 166 -23.17 -5.47 -14.10
N LYS A 167 -22.84 -4.66 -15.10
CA LYS A 167 -23.44 -4.73 -16.44
C LYS A 167 -22.34 -5.00 -17.46
N LYS A 168 -22.70 -5.74 -18.49
CA LYS A 168 -21.83 -6.00 -19.65
C LYS A 168 -21.95 -4.84 -20.63
N TYR A 169 -20.81 -4.34 -21.08
CA TYR A 169 -20.71 -3.29 -22.07
C TYR A 169 -19.80 -3.76 -23.21
N ASN A 170 -20.26 -3.60 -24.44
CA ASN A 170 -19.38 -3.76 -25.60
C ASN A 170 -18.56 -2.49 -25.76
N THR A 171 -17.26 -2.65 -25.89
CA THR A 171 -16.32 -1.54 -26.04
C THR A 171 -15.33 -1.85 -27.16
N ARG A 172 -14.54 -0.85 -27.57
CA ARG A 172 -13.40 -1.04 -28.47
C ARG A 172 -12.38 -2.09 -27.97
N PHE A 173 -12.36 -2.40 -26.68
CA PHE A 173 -11.50 -3.41 -26.05
C PHE A 173 -12.19 -4.76 -25.84
N GLY A 174 -13.36 -4.96 -26.46
CA GLY A 174 -14.21 -6.14 -26.27
C GLY A 174 -15.29 -5.91 -25.21
N GLU A 175 -15.96 -7.01 -24.83
CA GLU A 175 -16.97 -7.00 -23.78
C GLU A 175 -16.30 -6.85 -22.40
N LEU A 176 -16.69 -5.81 -21.65
CA LEU A 176 -16.23 -5.55 -20.30
C LEU A 176 -17.41 -5.65 -19.32
N GLU A 177 -17.18 -6.28 -18.17
CA GLU A 177 -18.11 -6.24 -17.03
C GLU A 177 -17.73 -5.09 -16.10
N ILE A 178 -18.60 -4.07 -16.05
CA ILE A 178 -18.34 -2.83 -15.33
C ILE A 178 -19.38 -2.71 -14.20
N ALA A 179 -18.91 -2.38 -13.00
CA ALA A 179 -19.76 -2.14 -11.85
C ALA A 179 -20.51 -0.81 -12.00
N ASP A 180 -21.76 -0.74 -11.56
CA ASP A 180 -22.54 0.51 -11.61
C ASP A 180 -21.83 1.68 -10.89
N GLU A 181 -21.03 1.40 -9.85
CA GLU A 181 -20.21 2.38 -9.12
C GLU A 181 -18.91 2.80 -9.84
N ASP A 182 -18.50 2.07 -10.87
CA ASP A 182 -17.36 2.46 -11.71
C ASP A 182 -17.80 3.31 -12.91
N VAL A 183 -19.11 3.40 -13.16
CA VAL A 183 -19.67 4.20 -14.25
C VAL A 183 -19.58 5.68 -13.89
N ILE A 184 -18.83 6.42 -14.70
CA ILE A 184 -18.71 7.86 -14.59
C ILE A 184 -19.85 8.51 -15.36
N THR A 185 -20.57 9.42 -14.70
CA THR A 185 -21.69 10.15 -15.31
C THR A 185 -21.28 11.58 -15.62
N PHE A 186 -21.18 11.91 -16.91
CA PHE A 186 -21.05 13.26 -17.42
C PHE A 186 -22.44 13.79 -17.76
N GLU A 187 -23.14 14.43 -16.82
CA GLU A 187 -24.54 14.89 -17.03
C GLU A 187 -24.69 15.84 -18.23
N PHE A 188 -23.66 16.65 -18.51
CA PHE A 188 -23.60 17.53 -19.67
C PHE A 188 -22.95 16.88 -20.90
N GLY A 189 -22.47 15.65 -20.75
CA GLY A 189 -21.64 14.94 -21.73
C GLY A 189 -20.25 15.56 -21.85
N ILE A 190 -19.58 15.23 -22.95
CA ILE A 190 -18.28 15.80 -23.33
C ILE A 190 -18.52 16.68 -24.57
N PRO A 191 -17.97 17.90 -24.68
CA PRO A 191 -18.06 18.72 -25.88
C PRO A 191 -17.83 17.94 -27.19
N GLY A 192 -18.78 18.02 -28.11
CA GLY A 192 -18.82 17.24 -29.36
C GLY A 192 -19.46 15.85 -29.24
N PHE A 193 -19.76 15.40 -28.03
CA PHE A 193 -20.38 14.12 -27.67
C PHE A 193 -21.41 14.32 -26.53
N GLU A 194 -22.17 15.41 -26.57
CA GLU A 194 -23.06 15.84 -25.49
C GLU A 194 -24.18 14.83 -25.23
N ASN A 195 -24.49 13.95 -26.20
CA ASN A 195 -25.48 12.88 -26.05
C ASN A 195 -24.95 11.68 -25.26
N LEU A 196 -23.63 11.52 -25.13
CA LEU A 196 -23.00 10.44 -24.37
C LEU A 196 -22.78 10.92 -22.94
N LYS A 197 -23.32 10.18 -21.98
CA LYS A 197 -23.37 10.53 -20.55
C LYS A 197 -22.62 9.54 -19.69
N LYS A 198 -22.47 8.28 -20.11
CA LYS A 198 -21.86 7.21 -19.31
C LYS A 198 -20.52 6.80 -19.87
N PHE A 199 -19.50 6.89 -19.03
CA PHE A 199 -18.14 6.56 -19.40
C PHE A 199 -17.49 5.68 -18.34
N TYR A 200 -16.36 5.07 -18.71
CA TYR A 200 -15.53 4.27 -17.83
C TYR A 200 -14.05 4.51 -18.14
N ILE A 201 -13.21 4.63 -17.10
CA ILE A 201 -11.76 4.70 -17.27
C ILE A 201 -11.19 3.29 -17.30
N HIS A 202 -10.77 2.86 -18.48
CA HIS A 202 -10.12 1.58 -18.69
C HIS A 202 -8.60 1.71 -18.58
N PHE A 203 -8.03 0.95 -17.66
CA PHE A 203 -6.60 0.80 -17.47
C PHE A 203 -6.06 -0.39 -18.30
N SER A 204 -5.01 -0.13 -19.08
CA SER A 204 -4.20 -1.17 -19.73
C SER A 204 -2.74 -1.02 -19.33
N LYS A 205 -2.08 -2.13 -19.01
CA LYS A 205 -0.64 -2.14 -18.71
C LYS A 205 0.20 -1.79 -19.94
N ASP A 206 -0.30 -2.10 -21.14
CA ASP A 206 0.45 -1.95 -22.39
C ASP A 206 0.52 -0.49 -22.85
N THR A 207 -0.44 0.35 -22.43
CA THR A 207 -0.47 1.77 -22.77
C THR A 207 -0.12 2.68 -21.60
N PHE A 208 0.07 2.14 -20.39
CA PHE A 208 0.41 2.93 -19.20
C PHE A 208 1.67 3.79 -19.45
N PRO A 209 1.65 5.10 -19.15
CA PRO A 209 0.68 5.83 -18.32
C PRO A 209 -0.62 6.31 -19.00
N ILE A 210 -0.79 6.07 -20.30
CA ILE A 210 -2.01 6.42 -21.05
C ILE A 210 -3.12 5.41 -20.72
N GLN A 211 -4.27 5.93 -20.32
CA GLN A 211 -5.51 5.18 -20.06
C GLN A 211 -6.57 5.53 -21.10
N TRP A 212 -7.73 4.89 -21.04
CA TRP A 212 -8.81 5.11 -22.03
C TRP A 212 -10.12 5.48 -21.34
N LEU A 213 -10.67 6.64 -21.69
CA LEU A 213 -12.06 6.99 -21.35
C LEU A 213 -12.98 6.36 -22.40
N LEU A 214 -13.66 5.28 -22.04
CA LEU A 214 -14.57 4.54 -22.91
C LEU A 214 -16.00 5.05 -22.74
N SER A 215 -16.70 5.31 -23.84
CA SER A 215 -18.15 5.46 -23.80
C SER A 215 -18.80 4.11 -23.52
N LEU A 216 -19.81 4.11 -22.65
CA LEU A 216 -20.65 2.94 -22.34
C LEU A 216 -21.95 2.93 -23.14
N GLU A 217 -22.15 3.94 -23.98
CA GLU A 217 -23.34 4.13 -24.81
C GLU A 217 -23.03 4.04 -26.31
N ASP A 218 -21.75 4.13 -26.69
CA ASP A 218 -21.25 3.97 -28.06
C ASP A 218 -19.87 3.31 -28.06
N GLU A 219 -19.78 2.07 -28.54
CA GLU A 219 -18.56 1.26 -28.53
C GLU A 219 -17.42 1.83 -29.41
N ALA A 220 -17.74 2.69 -30.38
CA ALA A 220 -16.75 3.30 -31.26
C ALA A 220 -16.03 4.49 -30.58
N ILE A 221 -16.63 5.05 -29.52
CA ILE A 221 -16.14 6.27 -28.88
C ILE A 221 -15.27 5.93 -27.68
N SER A 222 -14.00 6.31 -27.78
CA SER A 222 -13.03 6.23 -26.70
C SER A 222 -11.96 7.31 -26.87
N PHE A 223 -11.45 7.82 -25.75
CA PHE A 223 -10.43 8.87 -25.73
C PHE A 223 -9.20 8.38 -24.97
N PRO A 224 -7.99 8.47 -25.55
CA PRO A 224 -6.78 8.29 -24.77
C PRO A 224 -6.65 9.46 -23.79
N VAL A 225 -6.42 9.14 -22.52
CA VAL A 225 -6.34 10.11 -21.44
C VAL A 225 -5.09 9.85 -20.59
N ILE A 226 -4.53 10.91 -20.01
CA ILE A 226 -3.36 10.84 -19.15
C ILE A 226 -3.53 11.77 -17.95
N ASP A 227 -2.88 11.44 -16.84
CA ASP A 227 -2.73 12.39 -15.74
C ASP A 227 -1.89 13.58 -16.24
N PRO A 228 -2.43 14.81 -16.26
CA PRO A 228 -1.73 15.96 -16.83
C PRO A 228 -0.41 16.28 -16.13
N VAL A 229 -0.24 15.93 -14.85
CA VAL A 229 1.01 16.16 -14.10
C VAL A 229 2.17 15.34 -14.67
N LEU A 230 1.88 14.19 -15.30
CA LEU A 230 2.89 13.37 -15.97
C LEU A 230 3.43 13.99 -17.26
N VAL A 231 2.70 14.96 -17.84
CA VAL A 231 3.13 15.69 -19.03
C VAL A 231 3.68 17.07 -18.66
N ARG A 232 3.04 17.73 -17.69
CA ARG A 232 3.40 19.07 -17.21
C ARG A 232 3.43 19.08 -15.69
N VAL A 233 4.64 19.04 -15.11
CA VAL A 233 4.85 18.83 -13.67
C VAL A 233 4.26 19.93 -12.77
N ASP A 234 4.12 21.14 -13.31
CA ASP A 234 3.55 22.30 -12.63
C ASP A 234 2.10 22.58 -13.04
N TYR A 235 1.40 21.58 -13.58
CA TYR A 235 -0.01 21.71 -13.93
C TYR A 235 -0.88 21.91 -12.69
N THR A 236 -1.53 23.06 -12.60
CA THR A 236 -2.35 23.47 -11.46
C THR A 236 -3.48 24.38 -11.90
N PHE A 237 -4.63 24.27 -11.25
CA PHE A 237 -5.77 25.14 -11.48
C PHE A 237 -6.71 25.12 -10.28
N ASP A 238 -7.50 26.17 -10.15
CA ASP A 238 -8.57 26.23 -9.16
C ASP A 238 -9.88 25.73 -9.78
N LEU A 239 -10.63 24.93 -9.02
CA LEU A 239 -11.99 24.58 -9.40
C LEU A 239 -12.96 25.71 -9.02
N PRO A 240 -13.80 26.19 -9.96
CA PRO A 240 -14.91 27.08 -9.64
C PRO A 240 -15.82 26.49 -8.55
N LYS A 241 -16.34 27.34 -7.66
CA LYS A 241 -17.13 26.90 -6.49
C LYS A 241 -18.35 26.06 -6.87
N ASP A 242 -19.03 26.43 -7.94
CA ASP A 242 -20.16 25.69 -8.50
C ASP A 242 -19.77 24.29 -8.98
N MET A 243 -18.55 24.11 -9.51
CA MET A 243 -18.03 22.79 -9.86
C MET A 243 -17.66 21.96 -8.63
N VAL A 244 -17.09 22.59 -7.59
CA VAL A 244 -16.81 21.93 -6.31
C VAL A 244 -18.10 21.39 -5.69
N GLU A 245 -19.16 22.21 -5.67
CA GLU A 245 -20.49 21.84 -5.18
C GLU A 245 -21.13 20.72 -6.02
N TYR A 246 -21.11 20.85 -7.35
CA TYR A 246 -21.70 19.86 -8.26
C TYR A 246 -21.02 18.48 -8.17
N LEU A 247 -19.69 18.47 -8.06
CA LEU A 247 -18.88 17.25 -7.95
C LEU A 247 -18.79 16.71 -6.52
N GLU A 248 -19.27 17.44 -5.52
CA GLU A 248 -19.19 17.10 -4.09
C GLU A 248 -17.74 16.84 -3.61
N ILE A 249 -16.79 17.64 -4.12
CA ILE A 249 -15.37 17.54 -3.78
C ILE A 249 -15.12 18.38 -2.51
N SER A 250 -14.53 17.79 -1.47
CA SER A 250 -14.19 18.53 -0.23
C SER A 250 -12.70 18.84 -0.14
N LYS A 251 -11.85 18.00 -0.75
CA LYS A 251 -10.39 18.15 -0.80
C LYS A 251 -9.84 17.68 -2.16
N PRO A 252 -8.64 18.13 -2.57
CA PRO A 252 -8.07 17.79 -3.88
C PRO A 252 -8.01 16.28 -4.16
N GLU A 253 -7.78 15.45 -3.14
CA GLU A 253 -7.67 14.00 -3.29
C GLU A 253 -8.98 13.32 -3.69
N ASP A 254 -10.13 13.98 -3.47
CA ASP A 254 -11.45 13.50 -3.87
C ASP A 254 -11.65 13.62 -5.39
N ALA A 255 -10.80 14.35 -6.09
CA ALA A 255 -10.83 14.50 -7.54
C ALA A 255 -9.84 13.53 -8.23
N GLN A 256 -10.24 13.03 -9.38
CA GLN A 256 -9.37 12.40 -10.36
C GLN A 256 -9.33 13.27 -11.62
N ILE A 257 -8.13 13.66 -12.05
CA ILE A 257 -7.93 14.58 -13.17
C ILE A 257 -7.33 13.82 -14.35
N PHE A 258 -7.87 14.06 -15.54
CA PHE A 258 -7.32 13.54 -16.78
C PHE A 258 -7.31 14.60 -17.86
N ALA A 259 -6.30 14.57 -18.73
CA ALA A 259 -6.27 15.35 -19.95
C ALA A 259 -6.43 14.43 -21.17
N ILE A 260 -7.27 14.83 -22.13
CA ILE A 260 -7.49 14.08 -23.36
C ILE A 260 -6.30 14.28 -24.30
N MET A 261 -5.82 13.18 -24.88
CA MET A 261 -4.72 13.17 -25.84
C MET A 261 -5.23 13.01 -27.28
N THR A 262 -4.47 13.53 -28.23
CA THR A 262 -4.59 13.20 -29.65
C THR A 262 -3.31 12.51 -30.09
N ILE A 263 -3.42 11.28 -30.59
CA ILE A 263 -2.30 10.45 -31.02
C ILE A 263 -2.39 10.25 -32.54
N PRO A 264 -1.60 11.00 -33.34
CA PRO A 264 -1.56 10.81 -34.79
C PRO A 264 -1.03 9.42 -35.17
N GLN A 265 -1.61 8.78 -36.19
CA GLN A 265 -1.11 7.50 -36.66
C GLN A 265 0.26 7.65 -37.34
N GLY A 266 1.24 6.87 -36.86
CA GLY A 266 2.59 6.82 -37.44
C GLY A 266 3.46 8.03 -37.16
N ASP A 267 3.00 8.96 -36.32
CA ASP A 267 3.72 10.20 -36.01
C ASP A 267 3.71 10.49 -34.49
N PRO A 268 4.53 9.75 -33.73
CA PRO A 268 4.56 9.84 -32.27
C PRO A 268 5.16 11.15 -31.75
N ASP A 269 5.94 11.88 -32.56
CA ASP A 269 6.52 13.18 -32.15
C ASP A 269 5.47 14.30 -32.09
N ASN A 270 4.31 14.12 -32.75
CA ASN A 270 3.23 15.11 -32.80
C ASN A 270 2.02 14.73 -31.92
N ILE A 271 2.23 13.89 -30.91
CA ILE A 271 1.21 13.65 -29.88
C ILE A 271 0.94 14.95 -29.14
N THR A 272 -0.35 15.29 -29.01
CA THR A 272 -0.79 16.48 -28.27
C THR A 272 -1.73 16.12 -27.13
N VAL A 273 -1.74 16.95 -26.10
CA VAL A 273 -2.64 16.84 -24.95
C VAL A 273 -3.41 18.14 -24.74
N ASN A 274 -4.69 18.03 -24.37
CA ASN A 274 -5.53 19.18 -24.06
C ASN A 274 -5.46 19.52 -22.57
N LEU A 275 -4.62 20.51 -22.23
CA LEU A 275 -4.46 21.00 -20.85
C LEU A 275 -5.46 22.11 -20.49
N LYS A 276 -6.10 22.73 -21.49
CA LYS A 276 -7.10 23.81 -21.30
C LYS A 276 -8.46 23.28 -20.85
N ALA A 277 -8.79 22.04 -21.19
CA ALA A 277 -10.08 21.44 -20.85
C ALA A 277 -9.94 20.05 -20.21
N PRO A 278 -9.41 19.95 -18.97
CA PRO A 278 -9.30 18.68 -18.27
C PRO A 278 -10.67 18.06 -17.97
N LEU A 279 -10.66 16.74 -17.83
CA LEU A 279 -11.71 15.96 -17.23
C LEU A 279 -11.49 15.96 -15.71
N ILE A 280 -12.50 16.36 -14.96
CA ILE A 280 -12.53 16.28 -13.50
C ILE A 280 -13.60 15.28 -13.12
N ILE A 281 -13.21 14.23 -12.40
CA ILE A 281 -14.08 13.15 -11.98
C ILE A 281 -14.06 13.08 -10.46
N SER A 282 -15.23 13.15 -9.85
CA SER A 282 -15.38 12.93 -8.41
C SER A 282 -15.19 11.45 -8.08
N LYS A 283 -14.27 11.14 -7.17
CA LYS A 283 -14.13 9.78 -6.60
C LYS A 283 -15.24 9.45 -5.62
N ILE A 284 -16.04 10.44 -5.19
CA ILE A 284 -17.11 10.28 -4.21
C ILE A 284 -18.40 9.79 -4.88
N ASN A 285 -18.83 10.47 -5.94
CA ASN A 285 -20.13 10.22 -6.59
C ASN A 285 -20.02 9.87 -8.09
N LYS A 286 -18.80 9.77 -8.63
CA LYS A 286 -18.50 9.43 -10.04
C LYS A 286 -19.14 10.37 -11.05
N LYS A 287 -19.49 11.59 -10.66
CA LYS A 287 -19.82 12.65 -11.60
C LYS A 287 -18.54 13.13 -12.28
N GLY A 288 -18.63 13.34 -13.59
CA GLY A 288 -17.56 13.89 -14.42
C GLY A 288 -17.99 15.21 -15.07
N VAL A 289 -17.02 16.08 -15.29
CA VAL A 289 -17.16 17.27 -16.15
C VAL A 289 -15.90 17.48 -16.96
N GLN A 290 -16.03 17.94 -18.20
CA GLN A 290 -14.91 18.53 -18.92
C GLN A 290 -14.96 20.04 -18.73
N LEU A 291 -14.06 20.58 -17.91
CA LEU A 291 -14.06 22.00 -17.53
C LEU A 291 -13.08 22.77 -18.40
N ILE A 292 -13.54 23.80 -19.10
CA ILE A 292 -12.63 24.74 -19.77
C ILE A 292 -12.08 25.69 -18.72
N LEU A 293 -10.76 25.65 -18.51
CA LEU A 293 -10.07 26.50 -17.53
C LEU A 293 -10.00 27.94 -18.05
N ASP A 294 -10.28 28.91 -17.19
CA ASP A 294 -10.17 30.33 -17.52
C ASP A 294 -8.77 30.87 -17.17
N ASN A 295 -7.76 30.42 -17.93
CA ASN A 295 -6.38 30.91 -17.84
C ASN A 295 -5.72 31.01 -19.22
N ASP A 296 -4.71 31.86 -19.36
CA ASP A 296 -3.98 31.99 -20.64
C ASP A 296 -2.81 31.00 -20.77
N GLU A 297 -2.49 30.28 -19.69
CA GLU A 297 -1.34 29.39 -19.61
C GLU A 297 -1.55 28.05 -20.33
N TYR A 298 -2.78 27.54 -20.34
CA TYR A 298 -3.12 26.26 -20.95
C TYR A 298 -3.88 26.45 -22.27
N HIS A 299 -3.63 25.53 -23.19
CA HIS A 299 -4.16 25.50 -24.55
C HIS A 299 -4.77 24.13 -24.88
N LEU A 300 -5.57 24.10 -25.94
CA LEU A 300 -6.24 22.88 -26.39
C LEU A 300 -5.27 21.84 -26.95
N LYS A 301 -4.07 22.27 -27.36
CA LYS A 301 -3.04 21.42 -27.95
C LYS A 301 -1.68 21.83 -27.42
N HIS A 302 -1.16 21.07 -26.46
CA HIS A 302 0.25 21.10 -26.09
C HIS A 302 0.94 19.89 -26.70
N ASN A 303 2.11 20.07 -27.33
CA ASN A 303 2.92 18.94 -27.74
C ASN A 303 3.47 18.24 -26.48
N VAL A 304 3.24 16.94 -26.37
CA VAL A 304 3.60 16.17 -25.16
C VAL A 304 5.11 16.15 -24.95
N LYS A 305 5.90 16.00 -26.01
CA LYS A 305 7.36 15.99 -25.95
C LYS A 305 7.92 17.33 -25.46
N GLU A 306 7.40 18.43 -26.01
CA GLU A 306 7.81 19.78 -25.62
C GLU A 306 7.50 20.09 -24.14
N GLU A 307 6.33 19.67 -23.64
CA GLU A 307 5.95 19.85 -22.23
C GLU A 307 6.78 18.99 -21.27
N ILE A 308 7.15 17.77 -21.67
CA ILE A 308 8.06 16.93 -20.88
C ILE A 308 9.45 17.58 -20.83
N GLU A 309 9.99 18.03 -21.97
CA GLU A 309 11.28 18.75 -22.01
C GLU A 309 11.25 20.05 -21.17
N ARG A 310 10.11 20.74 -21.13
CA ARG A 310 9.88 21.90 -20.26
C ARG A 310 9.89 21.48 -18.78
N SER A 311 9.18 20.43 -18.42
CA SER A 311 9.10 19.90 -17.04
C SER A 311 10.47 19.46 -16.52
N ASP A 312 11.27 18.79 -17.36
CA ASP A 312 12.63 18.38 -17.02
C ASP A 312 13.52 19.58 -16.67
N LYS A 313 13.38 20.70 -17.37
CA LYS A 313 14.12 21.94 -17.07
C LYS A 313 13.70 22.54 -15.74
N ILE A 314 12.41 22.51 -15.42
CA ILE A 314 11.88 23.01 -14.13
C ILE A 314 12.45 22.18 -12.98
N LEU A 315 12.39 20.84 -13.10
CA LEU A 315 12.89 19.92 -12.08
C LEU A 315 14.40 20.07 -11.84
N LYS A 316 15.20 20.21 -12.91
CA LYS A 316 16.64 20.47 -12.80
C LYS A 316 16.97 21.81 -12.12
N ASN A 317 16.14 22.83 -12.33
CA ASN A 317 16.36 24.15 -11.72
C ASN A 317 15.95 24.20 -10.25
N GLN A 318 15.12 23.27 -9.78
CA GLN A 318 14.68 23.13 -8.38
C GLN A 318 15.51 22.14 -7.55
N ALA A 319 16.40 21.37 -8.19
CA ALA A 319 17.33 20.48 -7.49
C ALA A 319 18.31 21.29 -6.61
N PRO A 320 18.57 20.88 -5.36
CA PRO A 320 19.58 21.51 -4.51
C PRO A 320 20.96 21.49 -5.18
N ASP A 321 21.78 22.52 -4.94
CA ASP A 321 23.04 22.82 -5.64
C ASP A 321 24.09 21.67 -5.68
N ASN A 322 23.87 20.58 -4.95
CA ASN A 322 24.77 19.44 -4.85
C ASN A 322 24.82 18.56 -6.12
N GLU A 323 23.98 18.81 -7.13
CA GLU A 323 23.96 18.06 -8.39
C GLU A 323 24.32 18.89 -9.64
N ARG A 324 24.74 20.15 -9.48
CA ARG A 324 25.15 21.01 -10.62
C ARG A 324 26.63 20.86 -11.03
N GLY A 325 27.27 19.76 -10.68
CA GLY A 325 28.68 19.53 -11.03
C GLY A 325 29.10 18.07 -11.05
N ALA A 326 29.17 17.50 -12.25
CA ALA A 326 30.23 16.60 -12.71
C ALA A 326 30.39 16.79 -14.22
#